data_AF-G4RPV5-F1
#
_entry.id   AF-G4RPV5-F1
#
_cell.length_a   1.000
_cell.length_b   1.000
_cell.length_c   1.000
_cell.angle_alpha   90.00
_cell.angle_beta   90.00
_cell.angle_gamma   90.00
#
_symmetry.space_group_name_H-M   'P 1'
#
loop_
_entity.id
_entity.type
_entity.pdbx_description
1 polymer ?
#
loop_
_entity_poly.entity_id
_entity_poly.type
_entity_poly.pdbx_seq_one_letter_code
_entity_poly.pdbx_strand_id
1 'polypeptide(L)' 'MKVKVWIKRRCDEFNICEYVEIPLARAADIIDRIDPRNLYIIVEDIDPKTLEEFA' A
#
# COMPACT_ATOMS: atom_id res chain seq x y z
N MET A 1 -1.75 -3.84 -14.50
CA MET A 1 -1.84 -4.38 -13.12
C MET A 1 -0.50 -4.46 -12.40
N LYS A 2 -0.25 -3.51 -11.48
CA LYS A 2 0.84 -3.54 -10.50
C LYS A 2 0.22 -3.60 -9.11
N VAL A 3 0.63 -4.57 -8.29
CA VAL A 3 0.14 -4.72 -6.91
C VAL A 3 1.19 -4.15 -5.95
N LYS A 4 0.79 -3.20 -5.13
CA LYS A 4 1.60 -2.61 -4.05
C LYS A 4 1.01 -3.01 -2.71
N VAL A 5 1.86 -3.32 -1.73
CA VAL A 5 1.42 -3.62 -0.36
C VAL A 5 1.99 -2.59 0.58
N TRP A 6 1.12 -1.89 1.30
CA TRP A 6 1.48 -0.83 2.22
C TRP A 6 1.13 -1.26 3.65
N ILE A 7 2.02 -1.00 4.59
CA ILE A 7 1.81 -1.28 6.01
C ILE A 7 1.81 0.03 6.80
N LYS A 8 0.82 0.20 7.67
CA LYS A 8 0.73 1.29 8.63
C LYS A 8 1.90 1.24 9.60
N ARG A 9 2.70 2.30 9.66
CA ARG A 9 3.89 2.38 10.52
C ARG A 9 3.64 3.11 11.83
N ARG A 10 3.11 4.33 11.75
CA ARG A 10 2.78 5.19 12.90
C ARG A 10 1.69 6.17 12.50
N CYS A 11 0.98 6.73 13.48
CA CYS A 11 0.14 7.90 13.27
C CYS A 11 0.57 9.02 14.20
N ASP A 12 0.37 10.25 13.77
CA ASP A 12 0.57 11.43 14.60
C ASP A 12 -0.65 11.72 15.49
N GLU A 13 -0.57 12.81 16.25
CA GLU A 13 -1.63 13.28 17.15
C GLU A 13 -2.93 13.69 16.43
N PHE A 14 -2.87 13.91 15.11
CA PHE A 14 -4.00 14.24 14.25
C PHE A 14 -4.59 13.01 13.55
N ASN A 15 -4.16 11.80 13.92
CA ASN A 15 -4.51 10.53 13.25
C ASN A 15 -4.08 10.46 11.78
N ILE A 16 -3.12 11.26 11.34
CA ILE A 16 -2.51 11.10 10.02
C ILE A 16 -1.49 9.98 10.15
N CYS A 17 -1.67 8.93 9.35
CA CYS A 17 -0.85 7.74 9.43
C CYS A 17 0.16 7.67 8.29
N GLU A 18 1.39 7.33 8.65
CA GLU A 18 2.45 7.01 7.70
C GLU A 18 2.38 5.54 7.30
N TYR A 19 2.53 5.29 6.01
CA TYR A 19 2.54 3.95 5.43
C TYR A 19 3.86 3.68 4.72
N VAL A 20 4.31 2.43 4.76
CA VAL A 20 5.51 1.99 4.04
C VAL A 20 5.12 0.95 3.02
N GLU A 21 5.51 1.18 1.77
CA GLU A 21 5.41 0.18 0.72
C GLU A 21 6.43 -0.94 0.97
N ILE A 22 5.97 -2.18 0.91
CA ILE A 22 6.81 -3.36 0.99
C ILE A 22 6.55 -4.29 -0.21
N PRO A 23 7.55 -5.11 -0.58
CA PRO A 23 7.36 -6.13 -1.61
C PRO A 23 6.31 -7.17 -1.19
N LEU A 24 5.53 -7.67 -2.16
CA LEU A 24 4.50 -8.68 -1.92
C LEU A 24 5.05 -9.96 -1.26
N ALA A 25 6.25 -10.41 -1.68
CA ALA A 25 6.90 -11.57 -1.07
C ALA A 25 7.14 -11.37 0.44
N ARG A 26 7.66 -10.19 0.81
CA ARG A 26 7.87 -9.82 2.20
C ARG A 26 6.55 -9.70 2.97
N ALA A 27 5.49 -9.23 2.31
CA ALA A 27 4.17 -9.14 2.91
C ALA A 27 3.62 -10.53 3.25
N ALA A 28 3.79 -11.50 2.35
CA ALA A 28 3.38 -12.88 2.57
C ALA A 28 4.13 -13.52 3.76
N ASP A 29 5.42 -13.26 3.91
CA ASP A 29 6.23 -13.80 5.01
C ASP A 29 5.83 -13.28 6.41
N ILE A 30 5.22 -12.10 6.47
CA ILE A 30 4.88 -11.42 7.72
C ILE A 30 3.38 -11.26 7.95
N ILE A 31 2.54 -11.78 7.04
CA ILE A 31 1.08 -11.58 7.06
C ILE A 31 0.47 -12.07 8.37
N ASP A 32 0.93 -13.20 8.88
CA ASP A 32 0.44 -13.80 10.13
C ASP A 32 0.86 -13.03 11.39
N ARG A 33 1.80 -12.08 11.25
CA ARG A 33 2.34 -11.28 12.34
C ARG A 33 1.80 -9.84 12.36
N ILE A 34 1.04 -9.46 11.34
CA ILE A 34 0.49 -8.11 11.19
C ILE A 34 -1.02 -8.16 11.43
N ASP A 35 -1.52 -7.26 12.27
CA ASP A 35 -2.97 -7.03 12.37
C ASP A 35 -3.49 -6.61 10.97
N PRO A 36 -4.45 -7.34 10.37
CA PRO A 36 -4.96 -7.04 9.03
C PRO A 36 -5.45 -5.60 8.87
N ARG A 37 -5.87 -4.93 9.95
CA ARG A 37 -6.30 -3.51 9.93
C ARG A 37 -5.18 -2.52 9.62
N ASN A 38 -3.93 -2.98 9.70
CA ASN A 38 -2.74 -2.19 9.39
C ASN A 38 -2.18 -2.48 7.99
N LEU A 39 -2.81 -3.38 7.23
CA LEU A 39 -2.39 -3.79 5.90
C LEU A 39 -3.29 -3.19 4.81
N TYR A 40 -2.68 -2.64 3.78
CA TYR A 40 -3.36 -2.05 2.63
C TYR A 40 -2.79 -2.65 1.34
N ILE A 41 -3.63 -3.24 0.51
CA ILE A 41 -3.23 -3.79 -0.80
C ILE A 41 -3.80 -2.85 -1.87
N ILE A 42 -2.92 -2.22 -2.63
CA ILE A 42 -3.27 -1.29 -3.70
C ILE A 42 -3.03 -2.01 -5.03
N VAL A 43 -4.09 -2.17 -5.81
CA VAL A 43 -4.02 -2.72 -7.17
C VAL A 43 -4.07 -1.53 -8.13
N GLU A 44 -2.91 -1.14 -8.67
CA GLU A 44 -2.81 -0.13 -9.71
C GLU A 44 -3.08 -0.80 -11.06
N ASP A 45 -4.24 -0.53 -11.63
CA ASP A 45 -4.51 -0.78 -13.04
C ASP A 45 -4.56 0.56 -13.76
N ILE A 46 -3.44 0.93 -14.38
CA ILE A 46 -3.32 2.20 -15.08
C ILE A 46 -3.37 1.88 -16.57
N ASP A 47 -4.48 2.26 -17.20
CA ASP A 47 -4.57 2.33 -18.66
C ASP A 47 -3.72 3.53 -19.12
N PRO A 48 -2.72 3.35 -20.01
CA PRO A 48 -1.80 4.41 -20.39
C PRO A 48 -2.48 5.65 -20.99
N LYS A 49 -3.68 5.52 -21.57
CA LYS A 49 -4.45 6.69 -22.06
C LYS A 49 -4.87 7.64 -20.94
N THR A 50 -5.05 7.14 -19.72
CA THR A 50 -5.53 7.94 -18.59
C THR A 50 -4.42 8.80 -17.99
N LEU A 51 -3.14 8.49 -18.23
CA LEU A 51 -2.01 9.30 -17.72
C LEU A 51 -1.74 10.55 -18.58
N GLU A 52 -2.01 10.50 -19.89
CA GLU A 52 -1.78 11.63 -20.80
C GLU A 52 -2.78 12.78 -20.60
N GLU A 53 -3.96 12.51 -20.05
CA GLU A 53 -4.99 13.54 -19.78
C GLU A 53 -4.72 14.37 -18.50
N PHE A 54 -3.76 13.96 -17.66
CA PHE A 54 -3.36 14.68 -16.45
C PHE A 54 -1.95 15.33 -16.55
N ALA A 55 -1.34 15.34 -17.74
CA ALA A 55 -0.02 15.92 -18.01
C ALA A 55 -0.09 17.34 -18.62
#